data_AF-A0A380MYP9-F1
#
_entry.id   AF-A0A380MYP9-F1
#
_cell.length_a   1.000
_cell.length_b   1.000
_cell.length_c   1.000
_cell.angle_alpha   90.00
_cell.angle_beta   90.00
_cell.angle_gamma   90.00
#
_symmetry.space_group_name_H-M   'P 1'
#
loop_
_entity.id
_entity.type
_entity.pdbx_description
1 polymer ?
#
loop_
_entity_poly.entity_id
_entity_poly.type
_entity_poly.pdbx_seq_one_letter_code
_entity_poly.pdbx_strand_id
1 'polypeptide(L)'
;MTQYFHFTLGPVQSFVGQARRTRDFWAGSFLLSWLSGVAMLAVIKQGGKVLFPQADEDFLHAIEGKKSEKLPKQGSIPNRFKASVNEHFSATAVTAAVQQAWQQLAAQIYQQESAQFDSEQTAVIWQRQVEHFWEMSWVLTDDEANSSGLDQRKSWRSQYLPAEPGIKCALIGDWQELSGVLGVSHEERKQREEFWKNIFDKQKNNRPYDFDSTGKEPLCAIAYIKRRFDRHFANFKASINADLTIHGWQVPSDVPSVAYMAAVPWFAKVLKEGKGSTKLNHFIETAREFAGKPEYKTNIRCIREAETDPKRTGIDGNLFHEIALENPNIMKETKRENAKVSVDDVKNALKPLLQQYGKILPFYAIFFNDGR
;
A
#
# COMPACT_ATOMS: atom_id res chain seq x y z
N MET A 1 -9.79 1.13 -40.54
CA MET A 1 -8.32 1.38 -40.56
C MET A 1 -7.74 1.05 -39.18
N THR A 2 -6.46 0.65 -39.08
CA THR A 2 -5.81 0.37 -37.78
C THR A 2 -5.26 1.67 -37.20
N GLN A 3 -5.57 1.95 -35.94
CA GLN A 3 -5.04 3.10 -35.19
C GLN A 3 -4.24 2.62 -33.98
N TYR A 4 -3.45 3.51 -33.40
CA TYR A 4 -2.61 3.27 -32.23
C TYR A 4 -3.08 4.10 -31.05
N PHE A 5 -3.44 3.39 -29.98
CA PHE A 5 -3.88 3.96 -28.71
C PHE A 5 -2.72 3.99 -27.73
N HIS A 6 -2.41 5.18 -27.22
CA HIS A 6 -1.43 5.40 -26.16
C HIS A 6 -2.17 5.82 -24.90
N PHE A 7 -1.87 5.15 -23.78
CA PHE A 7 -2.52 5.42 -22.50
C PHE A 7 -1.50 5.56 -21.39
N THR A 8 -1.79 6.44 -20.43
CA THR A 8 -1.08 6.53 -19.16
C THR A 8 -2.06 6.80 -18.02
N LEU A 9 -1.86 6.09 -16.92
CA LEU A 9 -2.53 6.33 -15.64
C LEU A 9 -1.57 7.04 -14.69
N GLY A 10 -2.07 8.06 -14.01
CA GLY A 10 -1.36 8.83 -12.99
C GLY A 10 -2.33 9.37 -11.94
N PRO A 11 -1.84 10.04 -10.89
CA PRO A 11 -0.44 10.40 -10.70
C PRO A 11 0.37 9.24 -10.10
N VAL A 12 1.53 8.93 -10.67
CA VAL A 12 2.38 7.81 -10.18
C VAL A 12 3.15 8.21 -8.92
N GLN A 13 3.85 9.34 -8.98
CA GLN A 13 4.76 9.77 -7.91
C GLN A 13 4.00 10.13 -6.63
N SER A 14 2.91 10.89 -6.72
CA SER A 14 2.10 11.24 -5.55
C SER A 14 1.27 10.08 -5.02
N PHE A 15 1.01 9.03 -5.81
CA PHE A 15 0.30 7.85 -5.32
C PHE A 15 1.22 6.77 -4.74
N VAL A 16 2.32 6.43 -5.43
CA VAL A 16 3.24 5.36 -5.02
C VAL A 16 4.31 5.89 -4.08
N GLY A 17 4.93 7.02 -4.44
CA GLY A 17 6.05 7.62 -3.69
C GLY A 17 5.65 8.23 -2.35
N GLN A 18 4.39 8.64 -2.19
CA GLN A 18 3.86 9.10 -0.90
C GLN A 18 3.45 7.89 -0.04
N ALA A 19 4.44 7.34 0.65
CA ALA A 19 4.35 6.18 1.52
C ALA A 19 5.11 6.43 2.82
N ARG A 20 4.50 6.13 3.97
CA ARG A 20 5.19 6.15 5.27
C ARG A 20 5.71 4.77 5.66
N ARG A 21 5.03 3.71 5.20
CA ARG A 21 5.37 2.32 5.48
C ARG A 21 5.57 1.56 4.17
N THR A 22 6.38 0.48 4.19
CA THR A 22 6.60 -0.38 3.02
C THR A 22 5.29 -0.93 2.44
N ARG A 23 4.29 -1.17 3.31
CA ARG A 23 2.95 -1.57 2.89
C ARG A 23 2.21 -0.49 2.10
N ASP A 24 2.34 0.78 2.47
CA ASP A 24 1.72 1.88 1.72
C ASP A 24 2.32 1.95 0.30
N PHE A 25 3.63 1.75 0.18
CA PHE A 25 4.34 1.70 -1.10
C PHE A 25 3.86 0.52 -1.95
N TRP A 26 3.86 -0.69 -1.37
CA TRP A 26 3.40 -1.91 -2.04
C TRP A 26 1.93 -1.79 -2.48
N ALA A 27 1.05 -1.27 -1.61
CA ALA A 27 -0.36 -1.05 -1.91
C ALA A 27 -0.54 -0.10 -3.10
N GLY A 28 0.20 1.02 -3.09
CA GLY A 28 0.18 1.98 -4.20
C GLY A 28 0.62 1.36 -5.52
N SER A 29 1.74 0.64 -5.52
CA SER A 29 2.23 -0.07 -6.72
C SER A 29 1.23 -1.12 -7.21
N PHE A 30 0.68 -1.94 -6.31
CA PHE A 30 -0.29 -2.97 -6.67
C PHE A 30 -1.57 -2.39 -7.26
N LEU A 31 -2.17 -1.40 -6.61
CA LEU A 31 -3.41 -0.75 -7.08
C LEU A 31 -3.21 -0.06 -8.44
N LEU A 32 -2.06 0.57 -8.66
CA LEU A 32 -1.72 1.20 -9.94
C LEU A 32 -1.61 0.15 -11.06
N SER A 33 -0.92 -0.96 -10.81
CA SER A 33 -0.85 -2.07 -11.77
C SER A 33 -2.21 -2.71 -12.01
N TRP A 34 -3.02 -2.89 -10.97
CA TRP A 34 -4.35 -3.45 -11.08
C TRP A 34 -5.26 -2.60 -11.97
N LEU A 35 -5.34 -1.28 -11.72
CA LEU A 35 -6.11 -0.35 -12.56
C LEU A 35 -5.58 -0.27 -14.00
N SER A 36 -4.26 -0.35 -14.18
CA SER A 36 -3.66 -0.39 -15.52
C SER A 36 -3.99 -1.69 -16.26
N GLY A 37 -4.09 -2.81 -15.55
CA GLY A 37 -4.58 -4.09 -16.07
C GLY A 37 -6.05 -4.01 -16.48
N VAL A 38 -6.89 -3.33 -15.70
CA VAL A 38 -8.29 -3.04 -16.09
C VAL A 38 -8.33 -2.23 -17.39
N ALA A 39 -7.46 -1.23 -17.55
CA ALA A 39 -7.37 -0.46 -18.80
C ALA A 39 -6.97 -1.33 -20.00
N MET A 40 -5.97 -2.21 -19.84
CA MET A 40 -5.55 -3.15 -20.88
C MET A 40 -6.67 -4.12 -21.25
N LEU A 41 -7.39 -4.67 -20.27
CA LEU A 41 -8.55 -5.54 -20.51
C LEU A 41 -9.66 -4.80 -21.25
N ALA A 42 -9.96 -3.55 -20.87
CA ALA A 42 -10.95 -2.73 -21.58
C ALA A 42 -10.57 -2.51 -23.04
N VAL A 43 -9.28 -2.43 -23.38
CA VAL A 43 -8.81 -2.40 -24.78
C VAL A 43 -9.00 -3.74 -25.47
N ILE A 44 -8.62 -4.84 -24.82
CA ILE A 44 -8.72 -6.20 -25.36
C ILE A 44 -10.18 -6.58 -25.64
N LYS A 45 -11.12 -6.22 -24.76
CA LYS A 45 -12.56 -6.47 -24.94
C LYS A 45 -13.17 -5.72 -26.13
N GLN A 46 -12.55 -4.61 -26.55
CA GLN A 46 -12.93 -3.87 -27.76
C GLN A 46 -12.24 -4.41 -29.03
N GLY A 47 -11.55 -5.56 -28.95
CA GLY A 47 -10.82 -6.15 -30.06
C GLY A 47 -9.45 -5.50 -30.33
N GLY A 48 -8.94 -4.70 -29.39
CA GLY A 48 -7.59 -4.15 -29.46
C GLY A 48 -6.50 -5.14 -29.04
N LYS A 49 -5.26 -4.88 -29.43
CA LYS A 49 -4.08 -5.68 -29.06
C LYS A 49 -3.03 -4.79 -28.41
N VAL A 50 -2.66 -5.10 -27.17
CA VAL A 50 -1.55 -4.41 -26.48
C VAL A 50 -0.24 -4.76 -27.17
N LEU A 51 0.50 -3.74 -27.59
CA LEU A 51 1.76 -3.86 -28.34
C LEU A 51 2.97 -3.73 -27.41
N PHE A 52 2.94 -2.74 -26.50
CA PHE A 52 4.05 -2.51 -25.60
C PHE A 52 3.62 -1.84 -24.28
N PRO A 53 4.19 -2.29 -23.15
CA PRO A 53 4.92 -3.55 -23.01
C PRO A 53 3.96 -4.74 -23.05
N GLN A 54 4.51 -5.95 -23.12
CA GLN A 54 3.71 -7.17 -23.04
C GLN A 54 2.99 -7.21 -21.70
N ALA A 55 1.67 -7.43 -21.73
CA ALA A 55 0.89 -7.56 -20.51
C ALA A 55 1.22 -8.86 -19.78
N ASP A 56 1.28 -8.81 -18.46
CA ASP A 56 1.35 -9.99 -17.61
C ASP A 56 0.01 -10.74 -17.68
N GLU A 57 -0.02 -11.83 -18.44
CA GLU A 57 -1.24 -12.61 -18.70
C GLU A 57 -1.82 -13.21 -17.40
N ASP A 58 -0.97 -13.66 -16.47
CA ASP A 58 -1.44 -14.16 -15.17
C ASP A 58 -2.14 -13.05 -14.38
N PHE A 59 -1.64 -11.82 -14.48
CA PHE A 59 -2.28 -10.67 -13.85
C PHE A 59 -3.62 -10.33 -14.49
N LEU A 60 -3.70 -10.30 -15.82
CA LEU A 60 -4.95 -10.02 -16.51
C LEU A 60 -6.00 -11.12 -16.26
N HIS A 61 -5.59 -12.38 -16.26
CA HIS A 61 -6.45 -13.52 -15.93
C HIS A 61 -6.96 -13.46 -14.48
N ALA A 62 -6.10 -13.05 -13.53
CA ALA A 62 -6.52 -12.84 -12.15
C ALA A 62 -7.59 -11.75 -12.02
N ILE A 63 -7.44 -10.63 -12.76
CA ILE A 63 -8.46 -9.57 -12.80
C ILE A 63 -9.78 -10.12 -13.37
N GLU A 64 -9.76 -10.92 -14.43
CA GLU A 64 -10.97 -11.53 -15.00
C GLU A 64 -11.55 -12.68 -14.14
N GLY A 65 -10.92 -13.04 -13.02
CA GLY A 65 -11.35 -14.17 -12.18
C GLY A 65 -11.15 -15.54 -12.84
N LYS A 66 -10.33 -15.62 -13.90
CA LYS A 66 -9.96 -16.88 -14.54
C LYS A 66 -9.07 -17.69 -13.62
N LYS A 67 -9.14 -19.03 -13.72
CA LYS A 67 -8.24 -19.92 -12.98
C LYS A 67 -6.80 -19.66 -13.43
N SER A 68 -5.95 -19.22 -12.51
CA SER A 68 -4.50 -19.16 -12.68
C SER A 68 -3.86 -19.98 -11.57
N GLU A 69 -2.79 -20.70 -11.90
CA GLU A 69 -2.00 -21.45 -10.92
C GLU A 69 -1.26 -20.51 -9.95
N LYS A 70 -1.02 -19.26 -10.35
CA LYS A 70 -0.23 -18.30 -9.59
C LYS A 70 -0.84 -16.89 -9.63
N LEU A 71 -1.61 -16.59 -8.59
CA LEU A 71 -2.14 -15.24 -8.40
C LEU A 71 -1.02 -14.21 -8.13
N PRO A 72 -1.05 -13.03 -8.78
CA PRO A 72 -0.05 -12.00 -8.57
C PRO A 72 -0.04 -11.48 -7.13
N LYS A 73 1.16 -11.29 -6.57
CA LYS A 73 1.37 -10.75 -5.22
C LYS A 73 1.97 -9.35 -5.20
N GLN A 74 2.41 -8.87 -6.36
CA GLN A 74 3.05 -7.58 -6.58
C GLN A 74 2.55 -6.98 -7.89
N GLY A 75 2.57 -5.66 -8.01
CA GLY A 75 2.26 -4.99 -9.26
C GLY A 75 3.33 -5.29 -10.32
N SER A 76 2.92 -5.78 -11.48
CA SER A 76 3.79 -6.04 -12.64
C SER A 76 3.33 -5.29 -13.90
N ILE A 77 2.06 -4.87 -13.96
CA ILE A 77 1.52 -4.10 -15.07
C ILE A 77 1.97 -2.64 -14.95
N PRO A 78 2.59 -2.06 -15.99
CA PRO A 78 2.99 -0.66 -15.97
C PRO A 78 1.79 0.27 -16.12
N ASN A 79 1.99 1.52 -15.73
CA ASN A 79 0.97 2.56 -15.83
C ASN A 79 0.91 3.24 -17.22
N ARG A 80 1.76 2.84 -18.18
CA ARG A 80 1.77 3.34 -19.56
C ARG A 80 1.82 2.17 -20.52
N PHE A 81 0.98 2.20 -21.56
CA PHE A 81 1.03 1.20 -22.61
C PHE A 81 0.59 1.77 -23.97
N LYS A 82 0.89 1.00 -25.03
CA LYS A 82 0.49 1.23 -26.41
C LYS A 82 -0.27 0.01 -26.92
N ALA A 83 -1.34 0.22 -27.68
CA ALA A 83 -2.13 -0.83 -28.31
C ALA A 83 -2.50 -0.49 -29.77
N SER A 84 -2.63 -1.50 -30.63
CA SER A 84 -3.30 -1.36 -31.93
C SER A 84 -4.79 -1.59 -31.75
N VAL A 85 -5.61 -0.72 -32.33
CA VAL A 85 -7.07 -0.71 -32.18
C VAL A 85 -7.76 -0.54 -33.53
N ASN A 86 -9.04 -0.91 -33.59
CA ASN A 86 -9.88 -0.74 -34.77
C ASN A 86 -10.63 0.60 -34.76
N GLU A 87 -11.35 0.89 -35.84
CA GLU A 87 -12.11 2.13 -36.03
C GLU A 87 -13.35 2.27 -35.13
N HIS A 88 -13.80 1.19 -34.49
CA HIS A 88 -14.91 1.20 -33.53
C HIS A 88 -14.43 1.34 -32.07
N PHE A 89 -13.12 1.50 -31.86
CA PHE A 89 -12.54 1.62 -30.53
C PHE A 89 -12.92 2.93 -29.83
N SER A 90 -13.27 2.81 -28.56
CA SER A 90 -13.60 3.93 -27.67
C SER A 90 -12.55 4.08 -26.56
N ALA A 91 -11.72 5.12 -26.69
CA ALA A 91 -10.76 5.50 -25.65
C ALA A 91 -11.45 5.95 -24.35
N THR A 92 -12.63 6.56 -24.45
CA THR A 92 -13.41 7.00 -23.28
C THR A 92 -13.98 5.81 -22.50
N ALA A 93 -14.31 4.71 -23.17
CA ALA A 93 -14.71 3.47 -22.51
C ALA A 93 -13.57 2.88 -21.66
N VAL A 94 -12.32 3.03 -22.09
CA VAL A 94 -11.14 2.61 -21.31
C VAL A 94 -11.02 3.45 -20.04
N THR A 95 -11.09 4.78 -20.15
CA THR A 95 -11.02 5.66 -18.97
C THR A 95 -12.19 5.44 -18.01
N ALA A 96 -13.40 5.21 -18.54
CA ALA A 96 -14.58 4.91 -17.73
C ALA A 96 -14.42 3.59 -16.99
N ALA A 97 -13.87 2.56 -17.64
CA ALA A 97 -13.64 1.27 -17.01
C ALA A 97 -12.68 1.35 -15.81
N VAL A 98 -11.59 2.10 -15.96
CA VAL A 98 -10.63 2.36 -14.87
C VAL A 98 -11.30 3.12 -13.72
N GLN A 99 -12.02 4.20 -14.04
CA GLN A 99 -12.70 5.02 -13.04
C GLN A 99 -13.75 4.22 -12.26
N GLN A 100 -14.56 3.42 -12.96
CA GLN A 100 -15.57 2.55 -12.35
C GLN A 100 -14.92 1.48 -11.47
N ALA A 101 -13.83 0.84 -11.92
CA ALA A 101 -13.13 -0.14 -11.10
C ALA A 101 -12.62 0.46 -9.78
N TRP A 102 -12.03 1.66 -9.85
CA TRP A 102 -11.58 2.40 -8.67
C TRP A 102 -12.75 2.77 -7.75
N GLN A 103 -13.82 3.36 -8.29
CA GLN A 103 -14.99 3.77 -7.54
C GLN A 103 -15.68 2.58 -6.86
N GLN A 104 -15.80 1.45 -7.55
CA GLN A 104 -16.42 0.24 -6.98
C GLN A 104 -15.59 -0.33 -5.85
N LEU A 105 -14.26 -0.38 -5.99
CA LEU A 105 -13.38 -0.82 -4.89
C LEU A 105 -13.48 0.13 -3.69
N ALA A 106 -13.41 1.44 -3.93
CA ALA A 106 -13.54 2.44 -2.89
C ALA A 106 -14.90 2.38 -2.20
N ALA A 107 -15.99 2.19 -2.95
CA ALA A 107 -17.34 2.05 -2.43
C ALA A 107 -17.47 0.79 -1.56
N GLN A 108 -16.93 -0.36 -2.00
CA GLN A 108 -16.96 -1.58 -1.20
C GLN A 108 -16.23 -1.38 0.14
N ILE A 109 -15.04 -0.78 0.12
CA ILE A 109 -14.26 -0.49 1.33
C ILE A 109 -15.04 0.46 2.24
N TYR A 110 -15.58 1.54 1.70
CA TYR A 110 -16.37 2.50 2.46
C TYR A 110 -17.60 1.86 3.11
N GLN A 111 -18.37 1.06 2.35
CA GLN A 111 -19.56 0.38 2.87
C GLN A 111 -19.22 -0.60 4.00
N GLN A 112 -18.18 -1.41 3.83
CA GLN A 112 -17.74 -2.41 4.81
C GLN A 112 -17.10 -1.77 6.05
N GLU A 113 -16.69 -0.50 5.96
CA GLU A 113 -16.11 0.26 7.07
C GLU A 113 -16.95 1.47 7.49
N SER A 114 -18.18 1.60 6.98
CA SER A 114 -19.05 2.75 7.23
C SER A 114 -19.34 2.98 8.70
N ALA A 115 -19.46 1.92 9.50
CA ALA A 115 -19.64 2.00 10.95
C ALA A 115 -18.45 2.67 11.70
N GLN A 116 -17.34 2.89 11.00
CA GLN A 116 -16.19 3.62 11.51
C GLN A 116 -16.34 5.13 11.34
N PHE A 117 -17.14 5.57 10.37
CA PHE A 117 -17.33 6.97 10.01
C PHE A 117 -18.66 7.47 10.57
N ASP A 118 -18.60 8.36 11.56
CA ASP A 118 -19.80 8.83 12.26
C ASP A 118 -20.40 10.12 11.63
N SER A 119 -19.96 10.51 10.41
CA SER A 119 -20.41 11.77 9.77
C SER A 119 -20.71 11.65 8.27
N GLU A 120 -21.83 12.25 7.85
CA GLU A 120 -22.20 12.46 6.44
C GLU A 120 -21.11 13.26 5.68
N GLN A 121 -20.44 14.17 6.39
CA GLN A 121 -19.32 14.94 5.86
C GLN A 121 -18.16 14.03 5.39
N THR A 122 -17.88 12.93 6.10
CA THR A 122 -16.86 11.97 5.68
C THR A 122 -17.20 11.35 4.33
N ALA A 123 -18.47 11.03 4.08
CA ALA A 123 -18.94 10.47 2.81
C ALA A 123 -18.72 11.46 1.65
N VAL A 124 -19.03 12.74 1.89
CA VAL A 124 -18.85 13.82 0.90
C VAL A 124 -17.37 13.98 0.55
N ILE A 125 -16.49 14.02 1.56
CA ILE A 125 -15.04 14.09 1.34
C ILE A 125 -14.57 12.85 0.59
N TRP A 126 -14.98 11.66 1.03
CA TRP A 126 -14.60 10.39 0.40
C TRP A 126 -14.94 10.36 -1.09
N GLN A 127 -16.20 10.65 -1.43
CA GLN A 127 -16.68 10.60 -2.80
C GLN A 127 -15.93 11.61 -3.69
N ARG A 128 -15.80 12.85 -3.23
CA ARG A 128 -15.07 13.92 -3.95
C ARG A 128 -13.65 13.47 -4.28
N GLN A 129 -12.94 12.89 -3.32
CA GLN A 129 -11.56 12.47 -3.50
C GLN A 129 -11.43 11.27 -4.43
N VAL A 130 -12.27 10.24 -4.25
CA VAL A 130 -12.29 9.04 -5.10
C VAL A 130 -12.58 9.39 -6.55
N GLU A 131 -13.49 10.32 -6.79
CA GLU A 131 -13.87 10.77 -8.14
C GLU A 131 -12.75 11.49 -8.88
N HIS A 132 -11.95 12.30 -8.18
CA HIS A 132 -11.05 13.26 -8.82
C HIS A 132 -9.56 12.90 -8.68
N PHE A 133 -9.22 11.76 -8.09
CA PHE A 133 -7.82 11.41 -7.82
C PHE A 133 -7.03 11.04 -9.08
N TRP A 134 -7.59 10.19 -9.94
CA TRP A 134 -6.86 9.63 -11.08
C TRP A 134 -6.82 10.59 -12.27
N GLU A 135 -5.60 10.81 -12.76
CA GLU A 135 -5.32 11.43 -14.05
C GLU A 135 -5.17 10.33 -15.11
N MET A 136 -5.98 10.39 -16.16
CA MET A 136 -5.87 9.50 -17.30
C MET A 136 -5.65 10.33 -18.56
N SER A 137 -4.49 10.14 -19.17
CA SER A 137 -4.13 10.78 -20.43
C SER A 137 -4.03 9.73 -21.53
N TRP A 138 -4.55 10.06 -22.71
CA TRP A 138 -4.49 9.18 -23.86
C TRP A 138 -4.45 9.93 -25.19
N VAL A 139 -3.97 9.24 -26.22
CA VAL A 139 -3.90 9.73 -27.61
C VAL A 139 -4.26 8.58 -28.55
N LEU A 140 -5.00 8.90 -29.63
CA LEU A 140 -5.19 8.05 -30.79
C LEU A 140 -4.42 8.65 -31.97
N THR A 141 -3.71 7.82 -32.71
CA THR A 141 -2.91 8.23 -33.87
C THR A 141 -2.88 7.13 -34.91
N ASP A 142 -2.81 7.50 -36.19
CA ASP A 142 -2.64 6.55 -37.28
C ASP A 142 -1.17 6.15 -37.49
N ASP A 143 -0.23 6.86 -36.83
CA ASP A 143 1.21 6.62 -36.94
C ASP A 143 1.71 5.66 -35.86
N GLU A 144 2.16 4.48 -36.29
CA GLU A 144 2.76 3.49 -35.39
C GLU A 144 4.06 4.00 -34.75
N ALA A 145 4.85 4.80 -35.45
CA ALA A 145 6.12 5.28 -34.93
C ALA A 145 5.96 6.40 -33.88
N ASN A 146 4.74 6.91 -33.68
CA ASN A 146 4.48 7.97 -32.74
C ASN A 146 4.83 7.53 -31.30
N SER A 147 5.84 8.16 -30.72
CA SER A 147 6.27 7.91 -29.34
C SER A 147 6.05 9.11 -28.42
N SER A 148 5.92 10.32 -29.01
CA SER A 148 5.85 11.59 -28.29
C SER A 148 4.42 12.11 -28.05
N GLY A 149 3.41 11.56 -28.72
CA GLY A 149 2.04 12.10 -28.66
C GLY A 149 1.49 12.13 -27.23
N LEU A 150 1.77 11.10 -26.45
CA LEU A 150 1.35 11.04 -25.05
C LEU A 150 2.05 12.08 -24.17
N ASP A 151 3.32 12.37 -24.42
CA ASP A 151 4.09 13.36 -23.66
C ASP A 151 3.64 14.79 -24.00
N GLN A 152 3.31 15.04 -25.28
CA GLN A 152 2.66 16.29 -25.70
C GLN A 152 1.27 16.45 -25.05
N ARG A 153 0.48 15.38 -25.02
CA ARG A 153 -0.85 15.37 -24.37
C ARG A 153 -0.76 15.71 -22.88
N LYS A 154 0.28 15.27 -22.17
CA LYS A 154 0.52 15.61 -20.75
C LYS A 154 0.85 17.07 -20.52
N SER A 155 1.39 17.77 -21.53
CA SER A 155 1.61 19.22 -21.45
C SER A 155 0.29 19.99 -21.42
N TRP A 156 -0.78 19.43 -21.99
CA TRP A 156 -2.14 19.95 -21.85
C TRP A 156 -2.72 19.49 -20.51
N ARG A 157 -2.46 20.27 -19.46
CA ARG A 157 -3.07 20.06 -18.14
C ARG A 157 -4.58 20.16 -18.26
N SER A 158 -5.27 19.03 -18.24
CA SER A 158 -6.74 18.96 -18.40
C SER A 158 -7.48 18.66 -17.11
N GLN A 159 -6.76 18.35 -16.02
CA GLN A 159 -7.36 17.98 -14.75
C GLN A 159 -7.49 19.21 -13.85
N TYR A 160 -8.71 19.46 -13.38
CA TYR A 160 -9.01 20.43 -12.34
C TYR A 160 -9.24 19.66 -11.04
N LEU A 161 -8.31 19.80 -10.09
CA LEU A 161 -8.48 19.21 -8.77
C LEU A 161 -9.55 20.00 -8.00
N PRO A 162 -10.43 19.33 -7.24
CA PRO A 162 -11.40 20.01 -6.40
C PRO A 162 -10.71 20.79 -5.29
N ALA A 163 -11.45 21.73 -4.69
CA ALA A 163 -10.99 22.38 -3.47
C ALA A 163 -10.87 21.34 -2.34
N GLU A 164 -9.69 21.26 -1.73
CA GLU A 164 -9.40 20.40 -0.59
C GLU A 164 -9.14 21.28 0.64
N PRO A 165 -10.19 21.76 1.34
CA PRO A 165 -10.04 22.67 2.47
C PRO A 165 -9.54 21.95 3.72
N GLY A 166 -9.22 22.72 4.76
CA GLY A 166 -8.90 22.17 6.08
C GLY A 166 -7.55 21.48 6.17
N ILE A 167 -7.44 20.58 7.15
CA ILE A 167 -6.20 19.87 7.43
C ILE A 167 -5.92 18.81 6.36
N LYS A 168 -4.64 18.70 6.00
CA LYS A 168 -4.17 17.76 5.00
C LYS A 168 -3.89 16.39 5.58
N CYS A 169 -4.04 15.39 4.72
CA CYS A 169 -3.64 14.03 4.99
C CYS A 169 -2.13 13.94 5.28
N ALA A 170 -1.78 13.19 6.32
CA ALA A 170 -0.40 12.96 6.75
C ALA A 170 0.40 12.08 5.77
N LEU A 171 -0.29 11.34 4.91
CA LEU A 171 0.31 10.51 3.87
C LEU A 171 0.31 11.21 2.50
N ILE A 172 -0.84 11.78 2.09
CA ILE A 172 -1.04 12.38 0.77
C ILE A 172 -1.39 13.86 0.91
N GLY A 173 -0.36 14.71 1.00
CA GLY A 173 -0.45 16.08 1.53
C GLY A 173 -1.34 17.06 0.74
N ASP A 174 -1.71 16.75 -0.50
CA ASP A 174 -2.57 17.62 -1.31
C ASP A 174 -4.05 17.51 -0.90
N TRP A 175 -4.44 16.39 -0.30
CA TRP A 175 -5.83 16.02 -0.05
C TRP A 175 -6.26 16.27 1.40
N GLN A 176 -7.49 16.72 1.59
CA GLN A 176 -8.11 16.91 2.90
C GLN A 176 -8.20 15.55 3.65
N GLU A 177 -8.04 15.58 4.96
CA GLU A 177 -8.28 14.39 5.79
C GLU A 177 -9.78 14.13 6.06
N LEU A 178 -10.12 12.91 6.48
CA LEU A 178 -11.52 12.46 6.53
C LEU A 178 -12.37 13.01 7.69
N SER A 179 -11.80 13.60 8.75
CA SER A 179 -12.60 14.06 9.90
C SER A 179 -13.53 15.22 9.56
N GLY A 180 -13.22 15.99 8.52
CA GLY A 180 -13.99 17.15 8.10
C GLY A 180 -13.75 18.42 8.91
N VAL A 181 -12.87 18.38 9.91
CA VAL A 181 -12.48 19.54 10.70
C VAL A 181 -11.61 20.49 9.87
N LEU A 182 -12.09 21.72 9.68
CA LEU A 182 -11.45 22.70 8.80
C LEU A 182 -10.40 23.57 9.49
N GLY A 183 -10.62 23.94 10.75
CA GLY A 183 -9.73 24.87 11.44
C GLY A 183 -8.55 24.22 12.15
N VAL A 184 -7.74 25.09 12.77
CA VAL A 184 -6.46 24.76 13.39
C VAL A 184 -6.42 25.07 14.89
N SER A 185 -7.55 25.45 15.49
CA SER A 185 -7.62 25.75 16.92
C SER A 185 -7.32 24.51 17.76
N HIS A 186 -7.03 24.72 19.04
CA HIS A 186 -6.72 23.63 19.97
C HIS A 186 -7.88 22.62 20.08
N GLU A 187 -9.12 23.12 20.13
CA GLU A 187 -10.32 22.30 20.23
C GLU A 187 -10.55 21.49 18.94
N GLU A 188 -10.46 22.13 17.78
CA GLU A 188 -10.56 21.46 16.47
C GLU A 188 -9.48 20.39 16.27
N ARG A 189 -8.25 20.68 16.72
CA ARG A 189 -7.18 19.69 16.72
C ARG A 189 -7.55 18.47 17.57
N LYS A 190 -8.09 18.69 18.77
CA LYS A 190 -8.49 17.61 19.67
C LYS A 190 -9.62 16.77 19.07
N GLN A 191 -10.62 17.41 18.49
CA GLN A 191 -11.72 16.73 17.78
C GLN A 191 -11.22 15.82 16.66
N ARG A 192 -10.27 16.29 15.85
CA ARG A 192 -9.65 15.48 14.80
C ARG A 192 -8.82 14.31 15.37
N GLU A 193 -8.00 14.56 16.39
CA GLU A 193 -7.22 13.51 17.05
C GLU A 193 -8.15 12.43 17.66
N GLU A 194 -9.27 12.83 18.26
CA GLU A 194 -10.30 11.92 18.77
C GLU A 194 -11.00 11.12 17.67
N PHE A 195 -11.34 11.73 16.54
CA PHE A 195 -11.90 11.03 15.37
C PHE A 195 -10.99 9.88 14.91
N TRP A 196 -9.70 10.18 14.71
CA TRP A 196 -8.73 9.15 14.26
C TRP A 196 -8.42 8.11 15.33
N LYS A 197 -8.40 8.52 16.60
CA LYS A 197 -8.25 7.59 17.72
C LYS A 197 -9.44 6.63 17.81
N ASN A 198 -10.67 7.10 17.59
CA ASN A 198 -11.85 6.24 17.56
C ASN A 198 -11.79 5.20 16.44
N ILE A 199 -11.33 5.60 15.24
CA ILE A 199 -11.07 4.65 14.13
C ILE A 199 -10.04 3.59 14.55
N PHE A 200 -8.94 4.02 15.19
CA PHE A 200 -7.94 3.09 15.71
C PHE A 200 -8.54 2.12 16.75
N ASP A 201 -9.24 2.64 17.76
CA ASP A 201 -9.76 1.85 18.89
C ASP A 201 -10.80 0.82 18.45
N LYS A 202 -11.69 1.18 17.50
CA LYS A 202 -12.65 0.25 16.87
C LYS A 202 -11.95 -0.89 16.11
N GLN A 203 -10.66 -0.77 15.79
CA GLN A 203 -9.94 -1.68 14.89
C GLN A 203 -8.69 -2.34 15.46
N LYS A 204 -8.25 -1.94 16.67
CA LYS A 204 -6.99 -2.37 17.29
C LYS A 204 -6.83 -3.88 17.43
N ASN A 205 -7.93 -4.62 17.54
CA ASN A 205 -7.92 -6.08 17.66
C ASN A 205 -7.64 -6.81 16.34
N ASN A 206 -7.76 -6.12 15.20
CA ASN A 206 -7.51 -6.71 13.89
C ASN A 206 -6.11 -6.40 13.37
N ARG A 207 -5.73 -5.12 13.34
CA ARG A 207 -4.42 -4.63 12.87
C ARG A 207 -4.03 -3.32 13.55
N PRO A 208 -3.26 -3.37 14.64
CA PRO A 208 -2.90 -2.16 15.39
C PRO A 208 -1.97 -1.23 14.61
N TYR A 209 -1.38 -1.68 13.51
CA TYR A 209 -0.46 -0.87 12.70
C TYR A 209 -1.10 -0.26 11.46
N ASP A 210 -2.43 -0.33 11.28
CA ASP A 210 -3.08 0.36 10.15
C ASP A 210 -3.21 1.87 10.44
N PHE A 211 -3.38 2.26 11.70
CA PHE A 211 -3.63 3.63 12.11
C PHE A 211 -2.75 4.01 13.29
N ASP A 212 -2.44 5.29 13.40
CA ASP A 212 -1.73 5.82 14.57
C ASP A 212 -2.63 5.79 15.81
N SER A 213 -2.10 5.26 16.92
CA SER A 213 -2.83 5.15 18.19
C SER A 213 -3.06 6.51 18.85
N THR A 214 -2.33 7.56 18.45
CA THR A 214 -2.47 8.90 19.00
C THR A 214 -3.44 9.79 18.23
N GLY A 215 -3.95 9.34 17.08
CA GLY A 215 -4.82 10.12 16.20
C GLY A 215 -4.13 11.26 15.45
N LYS A 216 -2.79 11.31 15.48
CA LYS A 216 -1.97 12.38 14.89
C LYS A 216 -1.53 12.10 13.46
N GLU A 217 -1.98 10.98 12.90
CA GLU A 217 -1.78 10.61 11.50
C GLU A 217 -3.13 10.64 10.75
N PRO A 218 -3.69 11.83 10.49
CA PRO A 218 -4.95 11.94 9.77
C PRO A 218 -4.77 11.51 8.30
N LEU A 219 -5.74 10.78 7.74
CA LEU A 219 -5.68 10.26 6.37
C LEU A 219 -6.82 10.81 5.49
N CYS A 220 -6.54 10.99 4.20
CA CYS A 220 -7.57 11.18 3.17
C CYS A 220 -8.14 9.81 2.73
N ALA A 221 -9.19 9.81 1.90
CA ALA A 221 -9.81 8.60 1.38
C ALA A 221 -8.81 7.70 0.65
N ILE A 222 -7.94 8.30 -0.17
CA ILE A 222 -6.96 7.57 -0.99
C ILE A 222 -5.94 6.84 -0.10
N ALA A 223 -5.43 7.53 0.92
CA ALA A 223 -4.52 6.95 1.90
C ALA A 223 -5.21 5.86 2.74
N TYR A 224 -6.47 6.09 3.12
CA TYR A 224 -7.28 5.10 3.81
C TYR A 224 -7.44 3.82 2.97
N ILE A 225 -7.80 3.96 1.68
CA ILE A 225 -7.92 2.84 0.73
C ILE A 225 -6.59 2.09 0.63
N LYS A 226 -5.45 2.78 0.45
CA LYS A 226 -4.12 2.13 0.40
C LYS A 226 -3.87 1.24 1.63
N ARG A 227 -4.29 1.69 2.81
CA ARG A 227 -4.13 0.94 4.07
C ARG A 227 -5.15 -0.17 4.27
N ARG A 228 -6.24 -0.21 3.51
CA ARG A 228 -7.37 -1.10 3.80
C ARG A 228 -7.75 -2.03 2.67
N PHE A 229 -7.34 -1.74 1.44
CA PHE A 229 -7.78 -2.50 0.27
C PHE A 229 -7.48 -4.00 0.41
N ASP A 230 -6.34 -4.38 0.99
CA ASP A 230 -5.91 -5.76 1.10
C ASP A 230 -6.85 -6.64 1.94
N ARG A 231 -7.65 -6.03 2.83
CA ARG A 231 -8.66 -6.73 3.65
C ARG A 231 -9.91 -7.08 2.88
N HIS A 232 -10.22 -6.30 1.85
CA HIS A 232 -11.48 -6.33 1.12
C HIS A 232 -11.30 -6.87 -0.31
N PHE A 233 -10.09 -6.79 -0.83
CA PHE A 233 -9.75 -7.13 -2.20
C PHE A 233 -10.04 -8.60 -2.52
N ALA A 234 -9.78 -9.53 -1.61
CA ALA A 234 -10.03 -10.96 -1.85
C ALA A 234 -11.50 -11.29 -2.19
N ASN A 235 -12.44 -10.52 -1.65
CA ASN A 235 -13.88 -10.69 -1.88
C ASN A 235 -14.43 -9.69 -2.89
N PHE A 236 -13.59 -8.86 -3.49
CA PHE A 236 -14.01 -7.84 -4.44
C PHE A 236 -14.47 -8.47 -5.75
N LYS A 237 -15.64 -8.04 -6.23
CA LYS A 237 -16.16 -8.38 -7.54
C LYS A 237 -17.03 -7.24 -8.05
N ALA A 238 -16.80 -6.79 -9.28
CA ALA A 238 -17.59 -5.73 -9.89
C ALA A 238 -17.76 -5.96 -11.39
N SER A 239 -18.97 -5.71 -11.90
CA SER A 239 -19.21 -5.61 -13.34
C SER A 239 -18.89 -4.19 -13.78
N ILE A 240 -17.96 -4.04 -14.72
CA ILE A 240 -17.53 -2.74 -15.24
C ILE A 240 -18.35 -2.37 -16.47
N ASN A 241 -18.47 -3.31 -17.42
CA ASN A 241 -19.36 -3.19 -18.55
C ASN A 241 -19.92 -4.58 -18.90
N ALA A 242 -20.65 -4.70 -20.02
CA ALA A 242 -21.27 -5.96 -20.44
C ALA A 242 -20.25 -7.11 -20.60
N ASP A 243 -19.02 -6.80 -20.99
CA ASP A 243 -18.01 -7.79 -21.39
C ASP A 243 -16.85 -7.92 -20.38
N LEU A 244 -16.84 -7.11 -19.33
CA LEU A 244 -15.79 -7.06 -18.32
C LEU A 244 -16.36 -7.08 -16.90
N THR A 245 -16.22 -8.24 -16.25
CA THR A 245 -16.31 -8.38 -14.80
C THR A 245 -14.91 -8.51 -14.23
N ILE A 246 -14.63 -7.74 -13.18
CA ILE A 246 -13.34 -7.76 -12.49
C ILE A 246 -13.48 -8.39 -11.12
N HIS A 247 -12.42 -9.07 -10.70
CA HIS A 247 -12.31 -9.82 -9.47
C HIS A 247 -11.05 -9.38 -8.72
N GLY A 248 -11.14 -9.35 -7.40
CA GLY A 248 -9.96 -9.31 -6.55
C GLY A 248 -9.63 -10.71 -6.03
N TRP A 249 -8.50 -10.82 -5.35
CA TRP A 249 -7.96 -12.09 -4.85
C TRP A 249 -7.14 -11.87 -3.59
N GLN A 250 -6.71 -12.96 -2.95
CA GLN A 250 -5.90 -12.83 -1.75
C GLN A 250 -4.52 -12.26 -2.09
N VAL A 251 -4.25 -11.07 -1.56
CA VAL A 251 -2.95 -10.40 -1.67
C VAL A 251 -2.18 -10.49 -0.34
N PRO A 252 -0.85 -10.33 -0.36
CA PRO A 252 -0.05 -10.20 0.85
C PRO A 252 -0.61 -9.12 1.75
N SER A 253 -0.77 -9.46 3.02
CA SER A 253 -1.39 -8.57 3.98
C SER A 253 -0.35 -7.98 4.95
N ASP A 254 0.82 -8.61 5.09
CA ASP A 254 1.94 -8.12 5.91
C ASP A 254 3.18 -7.96 5.01
N VAL A 255 3.49 -6.71 4.66
CA VAL A 255 4.68 -6.33 3.89
C VAL A 255 5.76 -5.93 4.91
N PRO A 256 6.97 -6.50 4.83
CA PRO A 256 7.99 -6.29 5.85
C PRO A 256 8.39 -4.82 5.98
N SER A 257 8.54 -4.35 7.21
CA SER A 257 9.07 -3.00 7.47
C SER A 257 10.51 -2.86 6.97
N VAL A 258 10.92 -1.64 6.65
CA VAL A 258 12.31 -1.36 6.26
C VAL A 258 13.28 -1.74 7.38
N ALA A 259 12.90 -1.51 8.64
CA ALA A 259 13.66 -1.92 9.81
C ALA A 259 13.87 -3.44 9.85
N TYR A 260 12.81 -4.22 9.56
CA TYR A 260 12.90 -5.67 9.49
C TYR A 260 13.77 -6.12 8.31
N MET A 261 13.56 -5.56 7.12
CA MET A 261 14.34 -5.87 5.92
C MET A 261 15.85 -5.63 6.12
N ALA A 262 16.23 -4.57 6.84
CA ALA A 262 17.62 -4.29 7.17
C ALA A 262 18.24 -5.33 8.12
N ALA A 263 17.43 -5.88 9.01
CA ALA A 263 17.85 -6.90 9.96
C ALA A 263 17.83 -8.32 9.38
N VAL A 264 17.16 -8.58 8.25
CA VAL A 264 16.95 -9.93 7.70
C VAL A 264 18.23 -10.76 7.57
N PRO A 265 19.33 -10.28 6.95
CA PRO A 265 20.54 -11.10 6.81
C PRO A 265 21.17 -11.46 8.16
N TRP A 266 21.21 -10.49 9.08
CA TRP A 266 21.71 -10.69 10.43
C TRP A 266 20.82 -11.65 11.21
N PHE A 267 19.50 -11.47 11.14
CA PHE A 267 18.54 -12.26 11.90
C PHE A 267 18.52 -13.71 11.41
N ALA A 268 18.59 -13.94 10.09
CA ALA A 268 18.74 -15.29 9.53
C ALA A 268 20.00 -16.00 10.05
N LYS A 269 21.13 -15.27 10.15
CA LYS A 269 22.38 -15.79 10.72
C LYS A 269 22.22 -16.14 12.19
N VAL A 270 21.67 -15.22 12.99
CA VAL A 270 21.43 -15.42 14.43
C VAL A 270 20.52 -16.62 14.68
N LEU A 271 19.44 -16.78 13.90
CA LEU A 271 18.54 -17.92 14.01
C LEU A 271 19.25 -19.24 13.70
N LYS A 272 20.05 -19.28 12.64
CA LYS A 272 20.76 -20.48 12.19
C LYS A 272 21.87 -20.92 13.16
N GLU A 273 22.73 -19.98 13.57
CA GLU A 273 23.89 -20.24 14.42
C GLU A 273 23.55 -20.26 15.92
N GLY A 274 22.51 -19.53 16.32
CA GLY A 274 22.06 -19.41 17.71
C GLY A 274 21.05 -20.48 18.14
N LYS A 275 20.90 -21.58 17.40
CA LYS A 275 19.93 -22.64 17.72
C LYS A 275 20.22 -23.22 19.12
N GLY A 276 19.23 -23.17 20.01
CA GLY A 276 19.40 -23.59 21.42
C GLY A 276 20.07 -22.55 22.34
N SER A 277 20.44 -21.38 21.84
CA SER A 277 21.02 -20.30 22.65
C SER A 277 19.98 -19.69 23.60
N THR A 278 20.29 -19.70 24.90
CA THR A 278 19.49 -19.03 25.94
C THR A 278 19.39 -17.53 25.68
N LYS A 279 20.45 -16.90 25.17
CA LYS A 279 20.48 -15.47 24.82
C LYS A 279 19.47 -15.13 23.73
N LEU A 280 19.41 -15.97 22.67
CA LEU A 280 18.48 -15.78 21.57
C LEU A 280 17.03 -15.99 22.03
N ASN A 281 16.78 -17.04 22.81
CA ASN A 281 15.44 -17.32 23.34
C ASN A 281 14.95 -16.16 24.22
N HIS A 282 15.81 -15.68 25.11
CA HIS A 282 15.51 -14.54 25.96
C HIS A 282 15.14 -13.30 25.14
N PHE A 283 15.96 -12.93 24.14
CA PHE A 283 15.64 -11.80 23.27
C PHE A 283 14.30 -11.97 22.52
N ILE A 284 14.04 -13.15 21.95
CA ILE A 284 12.79 -13.43 21.22
C ILE A 284 11.58 -13.29 22.15
N GLU A 285 11.65 -13.83 23.37
CA GLU A 285 10.56 -13.77 24.34
C GLU A 285 10.32 -12.33 24.80
N THR A 286 11.37 -11.62 25.19
CA THR A 286 11.32 -10.20 25.60
C THR A 286 10.76 -9.31 24.48
N ALA A 287 11.24 -9.48 23.26
CA ALA A 287 10.77 -8.71 22.10
C ALA A 287 9.30 -9.00 21.77
N ARG A 288 8.88 -10.27 21.88
CA ARG A 288 7.48 -10.68 21.67
C ARG A 288 6.55 -10.17 22.75
N GLU A 289 6.98 -10.12 23.99
CA GLU A 289 6.19 -9.52 25.06
C GLU A 289 6.04 -8.00 24.86
N PHE A 290 7.11 -7.35 24.39
CA PHE A 290 7.12 -5.91 24.14
C PHE A 290 6.22 -5.47 22.97
N ALA A 291 6.43 -6.03 21.77
CA ALA A 291 5.76 -5.60 20.54
C ALA A 291 4.84 -6.66 19.93
N GLY A 292 4.99 -7.93 20.32
CA GLY A 292 4.34 -9.04 19.65
C GLY A 292 5.08 -9.54 18.44
N LYS A 293 4.32 -9.80 17.36
CA LYS A 293 4.83 -10.39 16.13
C LYS A 293 4.23 -9.74 14.87
N PRO A 294 4.46 -8.44 14.65
CA PRO A 294 3.94 -7.74 13.48
C PRO A 294 4.42 -8.35 12.16
N GLU A 295 5.63 -8.92 12.14
CA GLU A 295 6.26 -9.43 10.92
C GLU A 295 5.98 -10.94 10.72
N TYR A 296 5.01 -11.50 11.43
CA TYR A 296 4.73 -12.95 11.46
C TYR A 296 4.41 -13.55 10.10
N LYS A 297 3.61 -12.86 9.27
CA LYS A 297 3.24 -13.38 7.94
C LYS A 297 4.20 -12.93 6.84
N THR A 298 5.33 -12.29 7.19
CA THR A 298 6.35 -11.95 6.20
C THR A 298 6.95 -13.22 5.61
N ASN A 299 7.01 -13.27 4.28
CA ASN A 299 7.39 -14.48 3.57
C ASN A 299 8.82 -14.38 3.00
N ILE A 300 9.80 -14.20 3.89
CA ILE A 300 11.21 -14.01 3.52
C ILE A 300 11.96 -15.35 3.49
N ARG A 301 12.52 -15.69 2.33
CA ARG A 301 13.11 -17.01 2.05
C ARG A 301 14.19 -17.42 3.05
N CYS A 302 15.21 -16.57 3.26
CA CYS A 302 16.33 -16.89 4.15
C CYS A 302 15.91 -17.04 5.62
N ILE A 303 14.85 -16.35 6.06
CA ILE A 303 14.29 -16.53 7.41
C ILE A 303 13.60 -17.90 7.52
N ARG A 304 12.80 -18.30 6.52
CA ARG A 304 12.15 -19.63 6.50
C ARG A 304 13.15 -20.77 6.46
N GLU A 305 14.26 -20.59 5.74
CA GLU A 305 15.34 -21.58 5.66
C GLU A 305 16.14 -21.65 6.97
N ALA A 306 16.23 -20.56 7.73
CA ALA A 306 16.96 -20.50 8.99
C ALA A 306 16.13 -21.01 10.20
N GLU A 307 14.82 -20.78 10.21
CA GLU A 307 13.94 -21.13 11.32
C GLU A 307 12.55 -21.55 10.85
N THR A 308 12.13 -22.74 11.27
CA THR A 308 10.83 -23.32 10.94
C THR A 308 9.79 -23.05 12.02
N ASP A 309 10.20 -22.80 13.26
CA ASP A 309 9.25 -22.47 14.33
C ASP A 309 8.74 -21.03 14.14
N PRO A 310 7.46 -20.86 13.79
CA PRO A 310 6.91 -19.54 13.57
C PRO A 310 7.00 -18.68 14.83
N LYS A 311 7.04 -19.26 16.04
CA LYS A 311 7.14 -18.54 17.33
C LYS A 311 8.47 -17.80 17.51
N ARG A 312 9.49 -18.16 16.72
CA ARG A 312 10.85 -17.60 16.82
C ARG A 312 11.15 -16.56 15.75
N THR A 313 10.22 -16.32 14.84
CA THR A 313 10.32 -15.34 13.75
C THR A 313 9.26 -14.23 13.88
N GLY A 314 9.31 -13.24 12.98
CA GLY A 314 8.28 -12.21 12.89
C GLY A 314 8.34 -11.14 13.99
N ILE A 315 9.52 -10.94 14.57
CA ILE A 315 9.80 -9.87 15.54
C ILE A 315 9.69 -8.51 14.85
N ASP A 316 9.23 -7.49 15.58
CA ASP A 316 9.21 -6.12 15.08
C ASP A 316 10.62 -5.65 14.69
N GLY A 317 10.73 -5.16 13.45
CA GLY A 317 11.99 -4.68 12.87
C GLY A 317 12.72 -3.67 13.74
N ASN A 318 11.99 -2.76 14.40
CA ASN A 318 12.57 -1.69 15.22
C ASN A 318 13.33 -2.24 16.43
N LEU A 319 12.94 -3.40 16.97
CA LEU A 319 13.57 -3.97 18.16
C LEU A 319 14.96 -4.56 17.91
N PHE A 320 15.38 -4.64 16.65
CA PHE A 320 16.72 -5.05 16.27
C PHE A 320 17.73 -3.90 16.28
N HIS A 321 17.29 -2.64 16.26
CA HIS A 321 18.17 -1.48 16.04
C HIS A 321 18.30 -0.62 17.30
N GLU A 322 19.53 -0.42 17.78
CA GLU A 322 19.82 0.41 18.96
C GLU A 322 19.23 1.83 18.82
N ILE A 323 19.37 2.44 17.64
CA ILE A 323 18.86 3.79 17.33
C ILE A 323 17.32 3.87 17.48
N ALA A 324 16.60 2.80 17.09
CA ALA A 324 15.15 2.78 17.23
C ALA A 324 14.75 2.60 18.71
N LEU A 325 15.47 1.75 19.45
CA LEU A 325 15.29 1.56 20.89
C LEU A 325 15.63 2.82 21.71
N GLU A 326 16.38 3.77 21.16
CA GLU A 326 16.67 5.07 21.79
C GLU A 326 15.60 6.14 21.50
N ASN A 327 14.69 5.90 20.55
CA ASN A 327 13.66 6.87 20.18
C ASN A 327 12.35 6.62 20.93
N PRO A 328 11.94 7.51 21.87
CA PRO A 328 10.72 7.31 22.67
C PRO A 328 9.44 7.28 21.84
N ASN A 329 9.39 7.99 20.70
CA ASN A 329 8.21 8.04 19.85
C ASN A 329 8.00 6.69 19.15
N ILE A 330 9.07 6.13 18.56
CA ILE A 330 9.02 4.80 17.92
C ILE A 330 8.64 3.73 18.95
N MET A 331 9.25 3.78 20.14
CA MET A 331 8.96 2.80 21.20
C MET A 331 7.55 2.92 21.75
N LYS A 332 6.98 4.13 21.81
CA LYS A 332 5.58 4.33 22.22
C LYS A 332 4.60 3.72 21.22
N GLU A 333 4.87 3.82 19.92
CA GLU A 333 4.06 3.18 18.87
C GLU A 333 4.24 1.66 18.82
N THR A 334 5.46 1.19 19.11
CA THR A 334 5.82 -0.24 19.04
C THR A 334 5.33 -1.03 20.25
N LYS A 335 5.30 -0.42 21.44
CA LYS A 335 4.97 -1.08 22.70
C LYS A 335 3.48 -1.42 22.77
N ARG A 336 3.17 -2.67 23.14
CA ARG A 336 1.80 -3.09 23.46
C ARG A 336 1.35 -2.51 24.80
N GLU A 337 0.08 -2.12 24.87
CA GLU A 337 -0.53 -1.52 26.07
C GLU A 337 -0.31 -2.35 27.36
N ASN A 338 -0.37 -3.68 27.25
CA ASN A 338 -0.22 -4.61 28.36
C ASN A 338 1.20 -5.20 28.50
N ALA A 339 2.20 -4.68 27.77
CA ALA A 339 3.57 -5.18 27.86
C ALA A 339 4.20 -4.83 29.21
N LYS A 340 4.56 -5.84 30.00
CA LYS A 340 5.26 -5.68 31.29
C LYS A 340 6.75 -5.42 31.12
N VAL A 341 7.27 -5.69 29.93
CA VAL A 341 8.66 -5.47 29.53
C VAL A 341 8.91 -4.00 29.19
N SER A 342 10.05 -3.48 29.64
CA SER A 342 10.55 -2.14 29.32
C SER A 342 11.43 -2.14 28.06
N VAL A 343 11.70 -0.96 27.52
CA VAL A 343 12.64 -0.81 26.39
C VAL A 343 14.05 -1.24 26.80
N ASP A 344 14.43 -0.99 28.05
CA ASP A 344 15.77 -1.34 28.55
C ASP A 344 15.95 -2.85 28.68
N ASP A 345 14.89 -3.59 29.01
CA ASP A 345 14.91 -5.07 28.98
C ASP A 345 15.20 -5.59 27.56
N VAL A 346 14.56 -5.00 26.54
CA VAL A 346 14.83 -5.34 25.14
C VAL A 346 16.27 -5.02 24.75
N LYS A 347 16.78 -3.83 25.12
CA LYS A 347 18.18 -3.44 24.89
C LYS A 347 19.16 -4.43 25.53
N ASN A 348 18.91 -4.79 26.79
CA ASN A 348 19.75 -5.71 27.54
C ASN A 348 19.73 -7.12 26.94
N ALA A 349 18.58 -7.58 26.41
CA ALA A 349 18.47 -8.86 25.74
C ALA A 349 19.13 -8.86 24.33
N LEU A 350 19.09 -7.73 23.62
CA LEU A 350 19.68 -7.59 22.28
C LEU A 350 21.22 -7.48 22.32
N LYS A 351 21.78 -6.75 23.29
CA LYS A 351 23.21 -6.42 23.37
C LYS A 351 24.14 -7.63 23.25
N PRO A 352 23.92 -8.77 23.93
CA PRO A 352 24.75 -9.96 23.79
C PRO A 352 24.74 -10.56 22.37
N LEU A 353 23.62 -10.44 21.64
CA LEU A 353 23.51 -10.91 20.27
C LEU A 353 24.30 -10.02 19.32
N LEU A 354 24.24 -8.70 19.49
CA LEU A 354 25.04 -7.75 18.69
C LEU A 354 26.54 -7.94 18.92
N GLN A 355 26.96 -8.22 20.16
CA GLN A 355 28.37 -8.51 20.47
C GLN A 355 28.86 -9.80 19.81
N GLN A 356 28.01 -10.82 19.73
CA GLN A 356 28.38 -12.13 19.17
C GLN A 356 28.31 -12.16 17.64
N TYR A 357 27.27 -11.57 17.05
CA TYR A 357 26.96 -11.71 15.62
C TYR A 357 27.29 -10.47 14.78
N GLY A 358 27.76 -9.40 15.42
CA GLY A 358 28.07 -8.13 14.78
C GLY A 358 26.88 -7.18 14.74
N LYS A 359 27.15 -5.93 14.34
CA LYS A 359 26.13 -4.89 14.21
C LYS A 359 25.25 -5.10 12.98
N ILE A 360 24.01 -4.64 13.09
CA ILE A 360 23.02 -4.69 12.02
C ILE A 360 23.21 -3.46 11.11
N LEU A 361 22.96 -3.64 9.82
CA LEU A 361 22.95 -2.53 8.88
C LEU A 361 21.87 -1.52 9.29
N PRO A 362 22.18 -0.20 9.29
CA PRO A 362 21.17 0.79 9.63
C PRO A 362 20.05 0.78 8.60
N PHE A 363 18.79 0.78 9.04
CA PHE A 363 17.64 0.66 8.15
C PHE A 363 17.43 1.88 7.25
N TYR A 364 17.95 3.05 7.61
CA TYR A 364 17.97 4.24 6.73
C TYR A 364 18.93 4.09 5.54
N ALA A 365 19.87 3.14 5.57
CA ALA A 365 20.76 2.86 4.44
C ALA A 365 20.05 2.13 3.29
N ILE A 366 18.90 1.48 3.53
CA ILE A 366 18.14 0.79 2.46
C ILE A 366 17.57 1.80 1.45
N PHE A 367 17.13 2.97 1.91
CA PHE A 367 16.60 4.01 1.01
C PHE A 367 17.66 4.65 0.11
N PHE A 368 18.94 4.60 0.48
CA PHE A 368 20.03 5.18 -0.33
C PHE A 368 20.42 4.33 -1.53
N ASN A 369 19.97 3.08 -1.61
CA ASN A 369 20.31 2.17 -2.72
C ASN A 369 19.29 2.18 -3.88
N ASP A 370 18.21 2.95 -3.79
CA ASP A 370 17.18 3.09 -4.84
C ASP A 370 17.37 4.34 -5.73
N GLY A 371 18.53 5.00 -5.62
CA GLY A 371 18.81 6.30 -6.24
C GLY A 371 20.19 6.41 -6.91
N ARG A 372 20.65 5.37 -7.60
CA ARG A 372 21.77 5.46 -8.54
C ARG A 372 21.47 4.77 -9.87
#